data_AF-A0A562BV29-F1
#
_entry.id   AF-A0A562BV29-F1
#
_cell.length_a   1.000
_cell.length_b   1.000
_cell.length_c   1.000
_cell.angle_alpha   90.00
_cell.angle_beta   90.00
_cell.angle_gamma   90.00
#
_symmetry.space_group_name_H-M   'P 1'
#
loop_
_entity.id
_entity.type
_entity.pdbx_description
1 polymer ?
#
loop_
_entity_poly.entity_id
_entity_poly.type
_entity_poly.pdbx_seq_one_letter_code
_entity_poly.pdbx_strand_id
1 'polypeptide(L)'
;MLRGVAMHALVPSIDISNVDHRANTADDIKRLREKLRFSQPVFAHHLHTTASTVRKWEQGETRPTGPALKLLNVIADKGLQAIL
;
A
#
# COMPACT_ATOMS: atom_id res chain seq x y z
N MET A 1 -36.88 -36.04 3.97
CA MET A 1 -36.11 -36.08 2.71
C MET A 1 -35.60 -34.67 2.43
N LEU A 2 -34.29 -34.54 2.18
CA LEU A 2 -33.48 -33.50 1.50
C LEU A 2 -34.12 -32.13 1.20
N ARG A 3 -33.50 -30.95 1.26
CA ARG A 3 -32.10 -30.45 1.36
C ARG A 3 -32.20 -28.91 1.26
N GLY A 4 -31.19 -28.18 1.73
CA GLY A 4 -30.88 -26.86 1.13
C GLY A 4 -30.62 -25.73 2.11
N VAL A 5 -29.58 -25.84 2.94
CA VAL A 5 -28.98 -24.68 3.59
C VAL A 5 -28.19 -23.93 2.52
N ALA A 6 -28.79 -22.93 1.89
CA ALA A 6 -28.07 -21.98 1.03
C ALA A 6 -27.35 -20.96 1.94
N MET A 7 -26.24 -21.41 2.50
CA MET A 7 -25.16 -20.58 3.01
C MET A 7 -24.58 -19.72 1.89
N HIS A 8 -25.29 -18.63 1.56
CA HIS A 8 -24.66 -17.52 0.85
C HIS A 8 -23.74 -16.84 1.84
N ALA A 9 -22.47 -17.24 1.78
CA ALA A 9 -21.39 -16.52 2.41
C ALA A 9 -21.57 -15.04 2.09
N LEU A 10 -21.58 -14.22 3.15
CA LEU A 10 -21.29 -12.80 3.04
C LEU A 10 -19.96 -12.70 2.30
N VAL A 11 -20.01 -12.49 0.99
CA VAL A 11 -18.91 -11.87 0.28
C VAL A 11 -18.79 -10.52 0.97
N PRO A 12 -17.70 -10.21 1.69
CA PRO A 12 -17.53 -8.87 2.23
C PRO A 12 -17.53 -7.95 1.02
N SER A 13 -18.58 -7.14 0.90
CA SER A 13 -18.58 -6.01 -0.01
C SER A 13 -17.29 -5.25 0.32
N ILE A 14 -16.35 -5.24 -0.62
CA ILE A 14 -15.15 -4.43 -0.51
C ILE A 14 -15.68 -3.01 -0.45
N ASP A 15 -15.80 -2.49 0.76
CA ASP A 15 -16.09 -1.10 0.99
C ASP A 15 -14.88 -0.31 0.49
N ILE A 16 -14.93 0.07 -0.78
CA ILE A 16 -13.93 0.89 -1.46
C ILE A 16 -13.79 2.28 -0.80
N SER A 17 -14.67 2.66 0.13
CA SER A 17 -14.58 3.92 0.87
C SER A 17 -13.67 3.84 2.11
N ASN A 18 -13.26 2.65 2.55
CA ASN A 18 -12.41 2.47 3.74
C ASN A 18 -10.95 2.10 3.40
N VAL A 19 -10.42 2.55 2.26
CA VAL A 19 -8.98 2.50 1.98
C VAL A 19 -8.29 3.52 2.89
N ASP A 20 -7.95 3.06 4.09
CA ASP A 20 -7.10 3.74 5.05
C ASP A 20 -6.01 4.56 4.35
N HIS A 21 -6.12 5.89 4.44
CA HIS A 21 -5.29 6.89 3.75
C HIS A 21 -3.82 6.96 4.24
N ARG A 22 -3.30 5.88 4.81
CA ARG A 22 -2.18 5.91 5.77
C ARG A 22 -0.79 6.02 5.14
N ALA A 23 -0.65 6.14 3.82
CA ALA A 23 0.63 6.24 3.11
C ALA A 23 0.62 7.26 1.94
N ASN A 24 -0.13 8.36 2.07
CA ASN A 24 -0.22 9.40 1.04
C ASN A 24 0.51 10.70 1.41
N THR A 25 0.92 10.87 2.68
CA THR A 25 1.73 12.01 3.10
C THR A 25 3.22 11.70 3.01
N ALA A 26 4.03 12.76 2.90
CA ALA A 26 5.48 12.65 2.89
C ALA A 26 6.02 11.92 4.14
N ASP A 27 5.47 12.24 5.31
CA ASP A 27 5.84 11.64 6.58
C ASP A 27 5.45 10.16 6.64
N ASP A 28 4.29 9.77 6.14
CA ASP A 28 3.87 8.38 6.15
C ASP A 28 4.76 7.52 5.27
N ILE A 29 5.11 8.01 4.07
CA ILE A 29 5.99 7.31 3.13
C ILE A 29 7.37 7.10 3.76
N LYS A 30 7.92 8.15 4.39
CA LYS A 30 9.20 8.07 5.11
C LYS A 30 9.13 7.08 6.27
N ARG A 31 8.09 7.14 7.10
CA ARG A 31 7.89 6.23 8.24
C ARG A 31 7.74 4.78 7.78
N LEU A 32 7.02 4.53 6.69
CA LEU A 32 6.86 3.20 6.13
C LEU A 32 8.21 2.62 5.69
N ARG A 33 8.99 3.41 4.94
CA ARG A 33 10.34 3.01 4.52
C ARG A 33 11.25 2.69 5.71
N GLU A 34 11.24 3.56 6.72
CA GLU A 34 12.08 3.39 7.91
C GLU A 34 11.66 2.19 8.77
N LYS A 35 10.35 1.92 8.89
CA LYS A 35 9.84 0.70 9.54
C LYS A 35 10.31 -0.58 8.85
N LEU A 36 10.40 -0.56 7.52
CA LEU A 36 10.95 -1.66 6.72
C LEU A 36 12.49 -1.73 6.76
N ARG A 37 13.15 -0.75 7.39
CA ARG A 37 14.62 -0.61 7.45
C ARG A 37 15.26 -0.51 6.07
N PHE A 38 14.57 0.10 5.11
CA PHE A 38 15.06 0.27 3.75
C PHE A 38 15.71 1.62 3.53
N SER A 39 16.76 1.64 2.71
CA SER A 39 17.26 2.87 2.09
C SER A 39 16.28 3.35 1.01
N GLN A 40 16.34 4.62 0.63
CA GLN A 40 15.49 5.15 -0.45
C GLN A 40 15.63 4.36 -1.76
N PRO A 41 16.84 3.95 -2.23
CA PRO A 41 16.98 3.12 -3.41
C PRO A 41 16.36 1.73 -3.29
N VAL A 42 16.52 1.05 -2.15
CA VAL A 42 15.93 -0.28 -1.93
C VAL A 42 14.42 -0.19 -1.91
N PHE A 43 13.86 0.83 -1.26
CA PHE A 43 12.42 1.06 -1.25
C PHE A 43 11.88 1.39 -2.64
N ALA A 44 12.59 2.22 -3.41
CA ALA A 44 12.22 2.56 -4.77
C ALA A 44 12.18 1.35 -5.70
N HIS A 45 13.11 0.40 -5.53
CA HIS A 45 13.14 -0.85 -6.29
C HIS A 45 11.85 -1.64 -6.12
N HIS A 46 11.38 -1.81 -4.88
CA HIS A 46 10.12 -2.50 -4.58
C HIS A 46 8.89 -1.73 -5.09
N LEU A 47 8.99 -0.41 -5.26
CA LEU A 47 7.90 0.43 -5.75
C LEU A 47 7.90 0.65 -7.27
N HIS A 48 8.81 0.00 -7.99
CA HIS A 48 9.03 0.19 -9.44
C HIS A 48 9.21 1.67 -9.81
N THR A 49 9.97 2.40 -8.99
CA THR A 49 10.27 3.82 -9.21
C THR A 49 11.74 4.11 -8.94
N THR A 50 12.13 5.38 -8.96
CA THR A 50 13.50 5.82 -8.70
C THR A 50 13.68 6.34 -7.28
N ALA A 51 14.90 6.27 -6.74
CA ALA A 51 15.24 6.88 -5.46
C ALA A 51 14.93 8.39 -5.44
N SER A 52 15.14 9.07 -6.57
CA SER A 52 14.80 10.49 -6.77
C SER A 52 13.31 10.74 -6.61
N THR A 53 12.46 9.85 -7.13
CA THR A 53 11.00 9.93 -6.98
C THR A 53 10.59 9.73 -5.52
N VAL A 54 11.13 8.70 -4.85
CA VAL A 54 10.88 8.45 -3.41
C VAL A 54 11.29 9.66 -2.57
N ARG A 55 12.46 10.24 -2.85
CA ARG A 55 12.93 11.46 -2.17
C ARG A 55 11.94 12.62 -2.34
N LYS A 56 11.45 12.88 -3.56
CA LYS A 56 10.44 13.92 -3.82
C LYS A 56 9.14 13.69 -3.06
N TRP A 57 8.70 12.43 -2.95
CA TRP A 57 7.54 12.07 -2.13
C TRP A 57 7.79 12.33 -0.65
N GLU A 58 8.93 11.89 -0.10
CA GLU A 58 9.31 12.11 1.30
C GLU A 58 9.58 13.57 1.66
N GLN A 59 9.80 14.43 0.66
CA GLN A 59 9.91 15.90 0.82
C GLN A 59 8.58 16.63 0.56
N GLY A 60 7.55 15.92 0.10
CA GLY A 60 6.25 16.52 -0.24
C GLY A 60 6.22 17.33 -1.54
N GLU A 61 7.28 17.27 -2.37
CA GLU A 61 7.36 17.97 -3.66
C GLU A 61 6.37 17.40 -4.69
N THR A 62 6.18 16.08 -4.66
CA THR A 62 5.21 15.36 -5.47
C THR A 62 4.50 14.31 -4.64
N ARG A 63 3.44 13.70 -5.18
CA ARG A 63 2.70 12.63 -4.51
C ARG A 63 2.70 11.36 -5.35
N PRO A 64 2.70 10.17 -4.73
CA PRO A 64 2.49 8.93 -5.46
C PRO A 64 1.09 8.91 -6.07
N THR A 65 0.98 8.37 -7.27
CA THR A 65 -0.31 8.24 -7.99
C THR A 65 -0.38 6.86 -8.65
N GLY A 66 -1.60 6.47 -9.04
CA GLY A 66 -1.82 5.25 -9.81
C GLY A 66 -1.26 3.98 -9.15
N PRO A 67 -0.52 3.13 -9.89
CA PRO A 67 0.00 1.87 -9.36
C PRO A 67 0.92 2.02 -8.14
N ALA A 68 1.74 3.08 -8.10
CA ALA A 68 2.68 3.28 -6.99
C ALA A 68 1.95 3.58 -5.67
N LEU A 69 0.88 4.39 -5.72
CA LEU A 69 0.04 4.66 -4.54
C LEU A 69 -0.64 3.38 -4.05
N LYS A 70 -1.17 2.56 -4.97
CA LYS A 70 -1.79 1.29 -4.61
C LYS A 70 -0.80 0.36 -3.92
N LEU A 71 0.43 0.30 -4.43
CA LEU A 71 1.48 -0.55 -3.89
C LEU A 71 1.94 -0.07 -2.50
N LEU A 72 2.10 1.24 -2.31
CA LEU A 72 2.35 1.83 -0.99
C LEU A 72 1.28 1.45 0.01
N ASN A 73 0.00 1.54 -0.37
CA ASN A 73 -1.11 1.16 0.51
C ASN A 73 -1.09 -0.33 0.85
N VAL A 74 -0.79 -1.21 -0.12
CA VAL A 74 -0.67 -2.66 0.13
C VAL A 74 0.47 -2.96 1.09
N ILE A 75 1.64 -2.34 0.91
CA ILE A 75 2.80 -2.51 1.80
C ILE A 75 2.49 -1.97 3.21
N ALA A 76 1.78 -0.84 3.30
CA ALA A 76 1.39 -0.25 4.58
C ALA A 76 0.40 -1.12 5.37
N ASP A 77 -0.55 -1.76 4.67
CA ASP A 77 -1.59 -2.59 5.27
C ASP A 77 -1.08 -4.00 5.61
N LYS A 78 -0.37 -4.62 4.67
CA LYS A 78 -0.06 -6.06 4.71
C LYS A 78 1.40 -6.39 4.94
N GLY A 79 2.27 -5.37 4.96
CA GLY A 79 3.72 -5.55 4.99
C GLY A 79 4.31 -6.00 3.65
N LEU A 80 5.63 -6.19 3.63
CA LEU A 80 6.37 -6.48 2.39
C LEU A 80 6.02 -7.85 1.79
N GLN A 81 5.65 -8.82 2.62
CA GLN A 81 5.22 -10.17 2.20
C GLN A 81 4.04 -10.18 1.23
N ALA A 82 3.29 -9.08 1.09
CA ALA A 82 2.18 -9.00 0.14
C ALA A 82 2.62 -8.76 -1.32
N ILE A 83 3.91 -8.46 -1.54
CA ILE A 83 4.45 -8.08 -2.85
C ILE A 83 5.68 -8.91 -3.25
N LEU A 84 6.00 -9.94 -2.46
CA LEU A 84 7.07 -10.92 -2.71
C LEU A 84 6.51 -12.20 -3.34
#